data_AF-A0A7X0U629-F1
#
_entry.id   AF-A0A7X0U629-F1
#
_cell.length_a   1.000
_cell.length_b   1.000
_cell.length_c   1.000
_cell.angle_alpha   90.00
_cell.angle_beta   90.00
_cell.angle_gamma   90.00
#
_symmetry.space_group_name_H-M   'P 1'
#
loop_
_entity.id
_entity.type
_entity.pdbx_description
1 polymer ?
#
loop_
_entity_poly.entity_id
_entity_poly.type
_entity_poly.pdbx_seq_one_letter_code
_entity_poly.pdbx_strand_id
1 'polypeptide(L)'
;MRFHYDPDGEPCVTRQQAAVLKGVKPATVDRWVRIGYLAPIPGCPPRRRLFKVADVDEADRLAYEAAVRTSGSDKRVHRAA
;
A
#
# COMPACT_ATOMS: atom_id res chain seq x y z
N MET A 1 8.95 7.14 14.31
CA MET A 1 8.98 5.84 13.61
C MET A 1 10.37 5.65 13.00
N ARG A 2 11.01 4.48 13.12
CA ARG A 2 12.34 4.23 12.53
C ARG A 2 12.21 3.49 11.19
N PHE A 3 12.79 4.04 10.14
CA PHE A 3 12.85 3.41 8.82
C PHE A 3 13.95 2.36 8.74
N HIS A 4 13.70 1.34 7.93
CA HIS A 4 14.72 0.45 7.38
C HIS A 4 15.20 1.03 6.06
N TYR A 5 16.29 0.51 5.51
CA TYR A 5 16.77 0.88 4.19
C TYR A 5 17.11 -0.39 3.42
N ASP A 6 16.79 -0.42 2.13
CA ASP A 6 17.23 -1.48 1.23
C ASP A 6 18.70 -1.25 0.80
N PRO A 7 19.31 -2.16 0.03
CA PRO A 7 20.69 -2.00 -0.44
C PRO A 7 20.93 -0.75 -1.30
N ASP A 8 19.90 -0.22 -1.94
CA ASP A 8 19.96 0.96 -2.80
C ASP A 8 19.79 2.26 -1.98
N GLY A 9 19.52 2.15 -0.67
CA GLY A 9 19.32 3.28 0.23
C GLY A 9 17.88 3.80 0.29
N GLU A 10 16.93 3.07 -0.28
CA GLU A 10 15.52 3.46 -0.30
C GLU A 10 14.85 3.19 1.06
N PRO A 11 14.00 4.10 1.56
CA PRO A 11 13.33 3.91 2.85
C PRO A 11 12.31 2.77 2.78
N CYS A 12 12.40 1.89 3.77
CA CYS A 12 11.62 0.67 3.86
C CYS A 12 10.91 0.58 5.21
N VAL A 13 9.72 -0.02 5.20
CA VAL A 13 8.84 -0.14 6.37
C VAL A 13 8.30 -1.54 6.53
N THR A 14 8.08 -1.94 7.77
CA THR A 14 7.33 -3.16 8.09
C THR A 14 5.84 -2.96 7.77
N ARG A 15 5.08 -4.06 7.73
CA ARG A 15 3.60 -4.02 7.62
C ARG A 15 2.95 -3.07 8.63
N GLN A 16 3.38 -3.14 9.90
CA GLN A 16 2.80 -2.33 10.97
C GLN A 16 3.09 -0.84 10.76
N GLN A 17 4.29 -0.52 10.32
CA GLN A 17 4.70 0.85 10.02
C GLN A 17 3.98 1.40 8.78
N ALA A 18 3.84 0.61 7.72
CA ALA A 18 3.04 0.97 6.55
C ALA A 18 1.59 1.29 6.92
N ALA A 19 0.99 0.47 7.80
CA ALA A 19 -0.37 0.69 8.30
C ALA A 19 -0.49 2.02 9.06
N VAL A 20 0.47 2.32 9.95
CA VAL A 20 0.53 3.58 10.68
C VAL A 20 0.73 4.78 9.73
N LEU A 21 1.64 4.67 8.76
CA LEU A 21 1.90 5.73 7.77
C LEU A 21 0.66 6.11 6.97
N LYS A 22 -0.16 5.13 6.61
CA LYS A 22 -1.36 5.33 5.81
C LYS A 22 -2.65 5.52 6.61
N GLY A 23 -2.58 5.42 7.94
CA GLY A 23 -3.78 5.47 8.78
C GLY A 23 -4.75 4.32 8.50
N VAL A 24 -4.26 3.16 8.03
CA VAL A 24 -5.07 1.98 7.72
C VAL A 24 -4.82 0.85 8.71
N LYS A 25 -5.67 -0.18 8.68
CA LYS A 25 -5.42 -1.41 9.47
C LYS A 25 -4.33 -2.25 8.80
N PRO A 26 -3.51 -3.01 9.55
CA PRO A 26 -2.51 -3.90 8.97
C PRO A 26 -3.08 -4.95 8.00
N ALA A 27 -4.33 -5.37 8.22
CA ALA A 27 -5.07 -6.24 7.31
C ALA A 27 -5.33 -5.61 5.93
N THR A 28 -5.43 -4.28 5.85
CA THR A 28 -5.52 -3.55 4.57
C THR A 28 -4.22 -3.66 3.79
N VAL A 29 -3.07 -3.52 4.47
CA VAL A 29 -1.75 -3.72 3.86
C VAL A 29 -1.59 -5.17 3.38
N ASP A 30 -1.98 -6.16 4.20
CA ASP A 30 -1.96 -7.56 3.78
C ASP A 30 -2.90 -7.81 2.58
N ARG A 31 -4.04 -7.11 2.51
CA ARG A 31 -4.93 -7.15 1.35
C ARG A 31 -4.24 -6.59 0.10
N TRP A 32 -3.55 -5.46 0.18
CA TRP A 32 -2.80 -4.89 -0.94
C TRP A 32 -1.78 -5.89 -1.50
N VAL A 33 -1.07 -6.60 -0.63
CA VAL A 33 -0.16 -7.68 -1.04
C VAL A 33 -0.91 -8.81 -1.74
N ARG A 34 -2.01 -9.28 -1.14
CA ARG A 34 -2.80 -10.38 -1.70
C ARG A 34 -3.39 -10.07 -3.08
N ILE A 35 -3.79 -8.82 -3.33
CA ILE A 35 -4.39 -8.40 -4.61
C ILE A 35 -3.35 -7.86 -5.60
N GLY A 36 -2.06 -7.85 -5.23
CA GLY A 36 -0.95 -7.47 -6.10
C GLY A 36 -0.67 -5.97 -6.21
N TYR A 37 -1.24 -5.13 -5.34
CA TYR A 37 -0.95 -3.69 -5.32
C TYR A 37 0.35 -3.35 -4.61
N LEU A 38 0.83 -4.25 -3.73
CA LEU A 38 2.04 -4.06 -2.95
C LEU A 38 2.88 -5.34 -2.98
N ALA A 39 4.17 -5.23 -3.27
CA ALA A 39 5.10 -6.35 -3.21
C ALA A 39 6.08 -6.18 -2.04
N PRO A 40 6.38 -7.23 -1.27
CA PRO A 40 7.46 -7.17 -0.30
C PRO A 40 8.82 -7.15 -1.01
N ILE A 41 9.81 -6.56 -0.36
CA ILE A 41 11.20 -6.56 -0.83
C ILE A 41 11.69 -8.01 -0.93
N PRO A 42 12.31 -8.42 -2.06
CA PRO A 42 12.84 -9.75 -2.24
C PRO A 42 13.82 -10.16 -1.13
N GLY A 43 13.86 -11.46 -0.81
CA GLY A 43 14.77 -11.99 0.21
C GLY A 43 14.34 -11.76 1.66
N CYS A 44 13.25 -11.01 1.91
CA CYS A 44 12.70 -10.86 3.26
C CYS A 44 11.98 -12.14 3.71
N PRO A 45 12.20 -12.63 4.95
CA PRO A 45 11.43 -13.75 5.49
C PRO A 45 9.93 -13.44 5.53
N PRO A 46 9.02 -14.42 5.33
CA PRO A 46 7.57 -14.18 5.29
C PRO A 46 7.01 -13.47 6.52
N ARG A 47 7.60 -13.65 7.71
CA ARG A 47 7.20 -13.00 8.96
C ARG A 47 7.82 -11.62 9.20
N ARG A 48 8.78 -11.21 8.36
CA ARG A 48 9.52 -9.95 8.45
C ARG A 48 9.55 -9.24 7.08
N ARG A 49 8.40 -9.21 6.41
CA ARG A 49 8.25 -8.48 5.14
C ARG A 49 8.53 -6.99 5.37
N LEU A 50 9.41 -6.45 4.55
CA LEU A 50 9.62 -5.02 4.38
C LEU A 50 9.03 -4.59 3.04
N PHE A 51 8.61 -3.34 2.98
CA PHE A 51 7.99 -2.70 1.82
C PHE A 51 8.67 -1.37 1.61
N LYS A 52 8.98 -1.02 0.35
CA LYS A 52 9.46 0.33 0.04
C LYS A 52 8.34 1.32 0.33
N VAL A 53 8.68 2.48 0.88
CA VAL A 53 7.68 3.52 1.19
C VAL A 53 6.96 3.97 -0.09
N ALA A 54 7.68 4.14 -1.20
CA ALA A 54 7.10 4.49 -2.49
C ALA A 54 6.05 3.47 -2.97
N ASP A 55 6.32 2.18 -2.84
CA ASP A 55 5.36 1.13 -3.23
C ASP A 55 4.12 1.14 -2.32
N VAL A 56 4.28 1.48 -1.03
CA VAL A 56 3.15 1.65 -0.10
C VAL A 56 2.29 2.86 -0.49
N ASP A 57 2.90 3.94 -0.96
CA ASP A 57 2.19 5.12 -1.46
C ASP A 57 1.37 4.79 -2.72
N GLU A 58 1.98 4.06 -3.65
CA GLU A 58 1.32 3.62 -4.87
C GLU A 58 0.17 2.64 -4.60
N ALA A 59 0.38 1.68 -3.68
CA ALA A 59 -0.66 0.73 -3.29
C ALA A 59 -1.90 1.42 -2.69
N ASP A 60 -1.68 2.48 -1.90
CA ASP A 60 -2.74 3.29 -1.31
C ASP A 60 -3.53 4.04 -2.38
N ARG A 61 -2.83 4.65 -3.35
CA ARG A 61 -3.44 5.31 -4.51
C ARG A 61 -4.32 4.35 -5.33
N LEU A 62 -3.79 3.19 -5.69
CA LEU A 62 -4.53 2.16 -6.44
C LEU A 62 -5.76 1.66 -5.67
N ALA A 63 -5.63 1.49 -4.35
CA ALA A 63 -6.73 1.09 -3.49
C ALA A 63 -7.83 2.16 -3.39
N TYR A 64 -7.44 3.43 -3.30
CA TYR A 64 -8.36 4.56 -3.34
C TYR A 64 -9.12 4.62 -4.67
N GLU A 65 -8.42 4.55 -5.80
CA GLU A 65 -9.04 4.55 -7.14
C GLU A 65 -10.00 3.37 -7.33
N ALA A 66 -9.62 2.18 -6.86
CA ALA A 66 -10.52 1.02 -6.87
C ALA A 66 -11.78 1.23 -6.01
N ALA A 67 -11.63 1.84 -4.83
CA ALA A 67 -12.76 2.16 -3.96
C ALA A 67 -13.69 3.23 -4.57
N VAL A 68 -13.13 4.26 -5.20
CA VAL A 68 -13.88 5.31 -5.91
C VAL A 68 -14.68 4.72 -7.08
N ARG A 69 -14.06 3.84 -7.88
CA ARG A 69 -14.75 3.11 -8.96
C ARG A 69 -15.91 2.25 -8.45
N THR A 70 -15.72 1.55 -7.33
CA THR A 70 -16.69 0.59 -6.81
C THR A 70 -17.83 1.26 -6.02
N SER A 71 -17.54 2.32 -5.26
CA SER A 71 -18.54 3.06 -4.47
C SER A 71 -19.54 3.85 -5.30
N GLY A 72 -19.33 3.96 -6.61
CA GLY A 72 -20.18 4.71 -7.52
C GLY A 72 -20.02 6.22 -7.42
N SER A 73 -19.07 6.74 -6.62
CA SER A 73 -18.68 8.15 -6.67
C SER A 73 -18.27 8.53 -8.09
N ASP A 74 -17.43 7.70 -8.72
CA ASP A 74 -16.98 7.88 -10.12
C ASP A 74 -18.15 7.83 -11.12
N LYS A 75 -19.11 6.91 -10.90
CA LYS A 75 -20.31 6.79 -11.74
C LYS A 75 -21.26 7.98 -11.63
N ARG A 76 -21.20 8.74 -10.53
CA ARG A 76 -22.04 9.94 -10.32
C ARG A 76 -21.41 11.19 -10.93
N VAL A 77 -20.08 11.31 -10.98
CA VAL A 77 -19.41 12.48 -11.58
C VAL A 77 -19.52 12.52 -13.10
N HIS A 78 -19.59 11.37 -13.78
CA HIS A 78 -19.69 11.31 -15.25
C HIS A 78 -21.11 11.43 -15.82
N ARG A 79 -22.17 11.60 -14.99
CA ARG A 79 -23.57 11.67 -15.47
C ARG A 79 -24.08 13.11 -15.65
N ALA A 80 -23.24 14.01 -16.16
CA ALA A 80 -23.67 15.33 -16.62
C ALA A 80 -22.80 15.79 -17.80
N ALA A 81 -23.30 15.52 -19.01
CA ALA A 81 -23.07 16.29 -20.24
C ALA A 81 -24.28 16.08 -21.14
#